data_AF-A0A5E4NIG5-F1
#
_entry.id   AF-A0A5E4NIG5-F1
#
_cell.length_a   1.000
_cell.length_b   1.000
_cell.length_c   1.000
_cell.angle_alpha   90.00
_cell.angle_beta   90.00
_cell.angle_gamma   90.00
#
_symmetry.space_group_name_H-M   'P 1'
#
loop_
_entity.id
_entity.type
_entity.pdbx_description
1 polymer ?
#
loop_
_entity_poly.entity_id
_entity_poly.type
_entity_poly.pdbx_seq_one_letter_code
_entity_poly.pdbx_strand_id
1 'polypeptide(L)'
;MGLTSDDATLITCAVDGSMCIWAVQDEKPAVKPLEHILVSSKRLSRKIDVIEKLTDRLDELKELFDEETDKLGKEYDEKLRDLNEQHALAEKQLKDEHKKMVAMLEANETQLKNEIDTRTEEHDTDLNTLIEDYENKIYRADKAYDALDKKMSDIKDESKKKADINVLVHKQTIQELDEQLIKDLKKRDDDFLKFKEDLINEKNQICVEIDEFDNQGYREVLELNTKYTAKLKKWTKKTQNAKDEMKVFEKNLNKAEKVRQDMKHLVDKYQEDIKQKIISNKELDEDILEKEMELQKCGNLIKEKDSLMSLEQLTLKDVEEQISESKFAREDQEKIIEPLKDEQVNLDIVISEMQKLLNETDLEIEKIKMSYASIEDKIKSSRKQVKQDKETALAQDELILSARVEIYKISSSTAPEKQKIALKNLLHSKLANENYLADDVNSELLRQRQFYERCLTHLTRRVSASQMKKPALYKLIEENERLVKDLSKLKEEAETNRVQYNELVNSLRQSKKK
;
A
#
# COMPACT_ATOMS: atom_id res chain seq x y z
N MET A 1 -30.37 -84.04 83.68
CA MET A 1 -31.25 -84.14 82.51
C MET A 1 -31.80 -82.74 82.27
N GLY A 2 -31.51 -82.15 81.12
CA GLY A 2 -31.90 -80.78 80.79
C GLY A 2 -32.92 -80.79 79.66
N LEU A 3 -33.99 -80.01 79.81
CA LEU A 3 -35.03 -79.82 78.81
C LEU A 3 -35.08 -78.33 78.45
N THR A 4 -34.96 -78.00 77.17
CA THR A 4 -35.18 -76.64 76.67
C THR A 4 -36.07 -76.71 75.43
N SER A 5 -37.05 -75.82 75.32
CA SER A 5 -37.96 -75.77 74.17
C SER A 5 -38.08 -74.35 73.61
N ASP A 6 -38.20 -74.30 72.30
CA ASP A 6 -38.69 -73.20 71.46
C ASP A 6 -39.95 -73.74 70.74
N ASP A 7 -40.92 -72.87 70.42
CA ASP A 7 -42.19 -73.21 69.75
C ASP A 7 -42.02 -74.07 68.47
N ALA A 8 -40.83 -74.12 67.86
CA ALA A 8 -40.51 -75.00 66.74
C ALA A 8 -39.66 -76.24 67.08
N THR A 9 -38.92 -76.24 68.19
CA THR A 9 -37.98 -77.33 68.53
C THR A 9 -37.86 -77.61 70.03
N LEU A 10 -37.91 -78.89 70.40
CA LEU A 10 -37.65 -79.39 71.74
C LEU A 10 -36.30 -80.08 71.77
N ILE A 11 -35.41 -79.69 72.69
CA ILE A 11 -34.11 -80.33 72.87
C ILE A 11 -34.07 -81.02 74.23
N THR A 12 -33.82 -82.32 74.22
CA THR A 12 -33.65 -83.16 75.41
C THR A 12 -32.22 -83.62 75.52
N CYS A 13 -31.58 -83.43 76.68
CA CYS A 13 -30.23 -83.91 76.95
C CYS A 13 -30.22 -84.90 78.12
N ALA A 14 -29.73 -86.11 77.84
CA ALA A 14 -29.57 -87.19 78.80
C ALA A 14 -28.28 -87.02 79.64
N VAL A 15 -28.21 -87.72 80.77
CA VAL A 15 -27.14 -87.53 81.77
C VAL A 15 -25.77 -88.03 81.27
N ASP A 16 -25.78 -88.87 80.24
CA ASP A 16 -24.60 -89.36 79.52
C ASP A 16 -24.08 -88.38 78.44
N GLY A 17 -24.71 -87.22 78.28
CA GLY A 17 -24.34 -86.21 77.28
C GLY A 17 -24.98 -86.43 75.90
N SER A 18 -25.83 -87.45 75.76
CA SER A 18 -26.60 -87.69 74.52
C SER A 18 -27.69 -86.63 74.36
N MET A 19 -27.69 -85.92 73.24
CA MET A 19 -28.66 -84.86 72.94
C MET A 19 -29.57 -85.25 71.77
N CYS A 20 -30.88 -85.15 71.97
CA CYS A 20 -31.90 -85.37 70.94
C CYS A 20 -32.65 -84.05 70.69
N ILE A 21 -32.75 -83.68 69.42
CA ILE A 21 -33.48 -82.49 68.95
C ILE A 21 -34.74 -82.99 68.23
N TRP A 22 -35.90 -82.56 68.72
CA TRP A 22 -37.22 -82.90 68.21
C TRP A 22 -37.82 -81.65 67.57
N ALA A 23 -38.33 -81.77 66.34
CA ALA A 23 -39.14 -80.71 65.74
C ALA A 23 -40.61 -80.94 66.10
N VAL A 24 -41.28 -79.92 66.64
CA VAL A 24 -42.72 -79.99 66.97
C VAL A 24 -43.48 -79.42 65.76
N GLN A 25 -44.37 -80.21 65.17
CA GLN A 25 -45.19 -79.80 64.01
C GLN A 25 -46.67 -80.04 64.29
N ASP A 26 -47.47 -78.99 64.14
CA ASP A 26 -48.93 -79.07 64.07
C ASP A 26 -49.39 -79.57 62.68
N GLU A 27 -50.26 -80.57 62.71
CA GLU A 27 -50.97 -81.31 61.65
C GLU A 27 -50.73 -80.99 60.15
N LYS A 28 -49.86 -81.82 59.52
CA LYS A 28 -49.93 -82.59 58.23
C LYS A 28 -50.60 -82.02 56.94
N PRO A 29 -50.22 -82.51 55.73
CA PRO A 29 -48.96 -83.15 55.33
C PRO A 29 -48.41 -82.68 53.96
N ALA A 30 -47.08 -82.84 53.77
CA ALA A 30 -46.44 -83.45 52.59
C ALA A 30 -45.05 -82.85 52.32
N VAL A 31 -44.06 -83.17 53.15
CA VAL A 31 -42.66 -83.12 52.70
C VAL A 31 -41.90 -84.33 53.25
N LYS A 32 -41.10 -84.91 52.36
CA LYS A 32 -40.32 -86.14 52.49
C LYS A 32 -39.46 -86.19 53.77
N PRO A 33 -39.22 -87.38 54.34
CA PRO A 33 -38.37 -87.52 55.52
C PRO A 33 -36.96 -87.01 55.21
N LEU A 34 -36.46 -86.05 56.00
CA LEU A 34 -35.02 -85.75 56.01
C LEU A 34 -34.30 -86.99 56.50
N GLU A 35 -33.50 -87.58 55.62
CA GLU A 35 -32.52 -88.59 55.98
C GLU A 35 -31.66 -88.06 57.13
N HIS A 36 -31.67 -88.77 58.25
CA HIS A 36 -30.72 -88.57 59.33
C HIS A 36 -29.30 -88.74 58.78
N ILE A 37 -28.64 -87.64 58.42
CA ILE A 37 -27.24 -87.68 58.02
C ILE A 37 -26.42 -87.86 59.30
N LEU A 38 -26.16 -89.12 59.66
CA LEU A 38 -25.07 -89.49 60.54
C LEU A 38 -23.77 -89.08 59.84
N VAL A 39 -23.33 -87.84 60.05
CA VAL A 39 -22.05 -87.37 59.54
C VAL A 39 -20.97 -88.02 60.40
N SER A 40 -20.22 -88.96 59.82
CA SER A 40 -19.10 -89.57 60.52
C SER A 40 -18.11 -88.49 60.97
N SER A 41 -17.66 -88.55 62.22
CA SER A 41 -16.67 -87.63 62.81
C SER A 41 -15.44 -87.44 61.89
N LYS A 42 -15.01 -88.51 61.21
CA LYS A 42 -13.93 -88.46 60.20
C LYS A 42 -14.24 -87.57 58.99
N ARG A 43 -15.50 -87.51 58.55
CA ARG A 43 -15.93 -86.65 57.42
C ARG A 43 -16.00 -85.17 57.83
N LEU A 44 -16.35 -84.90 59.09
CA LEU A 44 -16.34 -83.54 59.64
C LEU A 44 -14.92 -83.02 59.81
N SER A 45 -14.03 -83.82 60.40
CA SER A 45 -12.59 -83.49 60.55
C SER A 45 -11.93 -83.21 59.21
N ARG A 46 -12.15 -84.03 58.16
CA ARG A 46 -11.63 -83.74 56.82
C ARG A 46 -12.14 -82.43 56.22
N LYS A 47 -13.38 -82.02 56.53
CA LYS A 47 -13.92 -80.74 56.06
C LYS A 47 -13.30 -79.57 56.82
N ILE A 48 -13.04 -79.73 58.12
CA ILE A 48 -12.33 -78.74 58.93
C ILE A 48 -10.90 -78.57 58.41
N ASP A 49 -10.16 -79.66 58.15
CA ASP A 49 -8.80 -79.59 57.57
C ASP A 49 -8.79 -78.90 56.19
N VAL A 50 -9.85 -79.09 55.39
CA VAL A 50 -9.99 -78.40 54.09
C VAL A 50 -10.29 -76.92 54.28
N ILE A 51 -11.11 -76.57 55.27
CA ILE A 51 -11.41 -75.17 55.60
C ILE A 51 -10.15 -74.48 56.11
N GLU A 52 -9.37 -75.09 56.99
CA GLU A 52 -8.10 -74.54 57.46
C GLU A 52 -7.14 -74.29 56.30
N LYS A 53 -6.94 -75.27 55.41
CA LYS A 53 -6.10 -75.09 54.20
C LYS A 53 -6.60 -74.00 53.25
N LEU A 54 -7.93 -73.86 53.11
CA LEU A 54 -8.51 -72.79 52.31
C LEU A 54 -8.35 -71.42 52.98
N THR A 55 -8.35 -71.38 54.31
CA THR A 55 -8.12 -70.17 55.10
C THR A 55 -6.67 -69.73 54.97
N ASP A 56 -5.72 -70.64 55.13
CA ASP A 56 -4.29 -70.39 54.90
C ASP A 56 -4.04 -69.86 53.49
N ARG A 57 -4.65 -70.49 52.48
CA ARG A 57 -4.52 -70.04 51.08
C ARG A 57 -5.15 -68.66 50.84
N LEU A 58 -6.21 -68.34 51.57
CA LEU A 58 -6.89 -67.05 51.46
C LEU A 58 -6.06 -65.95 52.13
N ASP A 59 -5.37 -66.25 53.22
CA ASP A 59 -4.44 -65.32 53.87
C ASP A 59 -3.17 -65.11 53.03
N GLU A 60 -2.61 -66.15 52.40
CA GLU A 60 -1.53 -66.01 51.40
C GLU A 60 -1.95 -65.11 50.23
N LEU A 61 -3.20 -65.25 49.75
CA LEU A 61 -3.74 -64.43 48.67
C LEU A 61 -3.93 -62.96 49.10
N LYS A 62 -4.32 -62.71 50.35
CA LYS A 62 -4.40 -61.35 50.90
C LYS A 62 -3.02 -60.71 51.00
N GLU A 63 -2.02 -61.41 51.56
CA GLU A 63 -0.65 -60.89 51.63
C GLU A 63 -0.11 -60.56 50.25
N LEU A 64 -0.31 -61.44 49.26
CA LEU A 64 0.07 -61.15 47.87
C LEU A 64 -0.65 -59.94 47.28
N PHE A 65 -1.94 -59.77 47.58
CA PHE A 65 -2.72 -58.62 47.10
C PHE A 65 -2.28 -57.32 47.78
N ASP A 66 -1.99 -57.34 49.08
CA ASP A 66 -1.46 -56.20 49.82
C ASP A 66 -0.06 -55.82 49.30
N GLU A 67 0.81 -56.79 49.02
CA GLU A 67 2.10 -56.54 48.39
C GLU A 67 1.98 -55.95 46.97
N GLU A 68 1.03 -56.44 46.17
CA GLU A 68 0.81 -55.97 44.81
C GLU A 68 0.23 -54.55 44.80
N THR A 69 -0.70 -54.25 45.71
CA THR A 69 -1.24 -52.90 45.88
C THR A 69 -0.19 -51.91 46.40
N ASP A 70 0.68 -52.32 47.32
CA ASP A 70 1.81 -51.50 47.78
C ASP A 70 2.83 -51.22 46.67
N LYS A 71 3.16 -52.22 45.83
CA LYS A 71 4.04 -52.03 44.66
C LYS A 71 3.41 -51.05 43.67
N LEU A 72 2.12 -51.23 43.38
CA LEU A 72 1.39 -50.34 42.48
C LEU A 72 1.34 -48.91 43.04
N GLY A 73 1.12 -48.74 44.35
CA GLY A 73 1.16 -47.45 45.03
C GLY A 73 2.51 -46.74 44.86
N LYS A 74 3.62 -47.46 45.09
CA LYS A 74 4.98 -46.91 44.90
C LYS A 74 5.25 -46.50 43.45
N GLU A 75 4.82 -47.30 42.47
CA GLU A 75 4.96 -46.93 41.04
C GLU A 75 4.16 -45.67 40.69
N TYR A 76 2.95 -45.51 41.24
CA TYR A 76 2.16 -44.30 41.01
C TYR A 76 2.79 -43.08 41.68
N ASP A 77 3.32 -43.22 42.90
CA ASP A 77 4.02 -42.14 43.60
C ASP A 77 5.29 -41.70 42.86
N GLU A 78 6.04 -42.64 42.28
CA GLU A 78 7.18 -42.32 41.42
C GLU A 78 6.74 -41.58 40.15
N LYS A 79 5.70 -42.05 39.45
CA LYS A 79 5.14 -41.35 38.28
C LYS A 79 4.64 -39.95 38.62
N LEU A 80 3.99 -39.77 39.77
CA LEU A 80 3.53 -38.48 40.25
C LEU A 80 4.70 -37.53 40.55
N ARG A 81 5.78 -38.05 41.12
CA ARG A 81 7.00 -37.27 41.39
C ARG A 81 7.66 -36.82 40.10
N ASP A 82 7.86 -37.73 39.15
CA ASP A 82 8.44 -37.43 37.84
C ASP A 82 7.60 -36.39 37.09
N LEU A 83 6.27 -36.51 37.13
CA LEU A 83 5.36 -35.55 36.53
C LEU A 83 5.46 -34.16 37.18
N ASN A 84 5.54 -34.11 38.51
CA ASN A 84 5.70 -32.86 39.26
C ASN A 84 7.06 -32.20 38.98
N GLU A 85 8.14 -32.98 38.87
CA GLU A 85 9.47 -32.48 38.51
C GLU A 85 9.49 -31.92 37.08
N GLN A 86 8.86 -32.61 36.12
CA GLN A 86 8.70 -32.13 34.75
C GLN A 86 7.87 -30.85 34.70
N HIS A 87 6.77 -30.78 35.45
CA HIS A 87 5.93 -29.58 35.53
C HIS A 87 6.71 -28.40 36.13
N ALA A 88 7.46 -28.62 37.21
CA ALA A 88 8.30 -27.60 37.83
C ALA A 88 9.40 -27.10 36.88
N LEU A 89 10.00 -27.99 36.09
CA LEU A 89 10.98 -27.64 35.06
C LEU A 89 10.34 -26.80 33.95
N ALA A 90 9.17 -27.22 33.45
CA ALA A 90 8.43 -26.49 32.42
C ALA A 90 8.01 -25.09 32.91
N GLU A 91 7.51 -24.99 34.14
CA GLU A 91 7.15 -23.71 34.76
C GLU A 91 8.36 -22.78 34.89
N LYS A 92 9.52 -23.33 35.26
CA LYS A 92 10.77 -22.56 35.35
C LYS A 92 11.23 -22.07 33.97
N GLN A 93 11.22 -22.94 32.95
CA GLN A 93 11.55 -22.56 31.58
C GLN A 93 10.63 -21.45 31.07
N LEU A 94 9.33 -21.56 31.35
CA LEU A 94 8.33 -20.57 30.92
C LEU A 94 8.54 -19.23 31.63
N LYS A 95 8.91 -19.23 32.92
CA LYS A 95 9.31 -18.00 33.64
C LYS A 95 10.59 -17.38 33.08
N ASP A 96 11.58 -18.18 32.73
CA ASP A 96 12.85 -17.68 32.18
C ASP A 96 12.67 -17.10 30.77
N GLU A 97 11.87 -17.75 29.90
CA GLU A 97 11.50 -17.21 28.59
C GLU A 97 10.66 -15.94 28.70
N HIS A 98 9.71 -15.90 29.65
CA HIS A 98 8.94 -14.68 29.91
C HIS A 98 9.85 -13.51 30.33
N LYS A 99 10.83 -13.74 31.22
CA LYS A 99 11.80 -12.71 31.60
C LYS A 99 12.65 -12.22 30.43
N LYS A 100 13.10 -13.13 29.55
CA LYS A 100 13.85 -12.73 28.35
C LYS A 100 12.99 -11.88 27.41
N MET A 101 11.74 -12.27 27.21
CA MET A 101 10.79 -11.53 26.38
C MET A 101 10.54 -10.13 26.93
N VAL A 102 10.31 -9.99 28.25
CA VAL A 102 10.14 -8.68 28.90
C VAL A 102 11.40 -7.83 28.73
N ALA A 103 12.59 -8.38 28.96
CA ALA A 103 13.85 -7.65 28.79
C ALA A 103 14.09 -7.19 27.33
N MET A 104 13.70 -8.01 26.34
CA MET A 104 13.75 -7.61 24.92
C MET A 104 12.75 -6.49 24.60
N LEU A 105 11.54 -6.55 25.16
CA LEU A 105 10.53 -5.51 24.99
C LEU A 105 11.00 -4.18 25.59
N GLU A 106 11.52 -4.20 26.81
CA GLU A 106 12.09 -3.01 27.46
C GLU A 106 13.25 -2.42 26.64
N ALA A 107 14.14 -3.26 26.11
CA ALA A 107 15.23 -2.81 25.25
C ALA A 107 14.70 -2.15 23.96
N ASN A 108 13.72 -2.77 23.30
CA ASN A 108 13.09 -2.20 22.11
C ASN A 108 12.36 -0.89 22.41
N GLU A 109 11.67 -0.79 23.55
CA GLU A 109 11.00 0.44 23.98
C GLU A 109 12.00 1.57 24.20
N THR A 110 13.14 1.28 24.84
CA THR A 110 14.21 2.28 25.00
C THR A 110 14.84 2.70 23.67
N GLN A 111 15.03 1.76 22.73
CA GLN A 111 15.54 2.08 21.40
C GLN A 111 14.57 2.97 20.63
N LEU A 112 13.28 2.60 20.60
CA LEU A 112 12.25 3.39 19.92
C LEU A 112 12.12 4.78 20.53
N LYS A 113 12.21 4.89 21.85
CA LYS A 113 12.21 6.19 22.53
C LYS A 113 13.39 7.06 22.11
N ASN A 114 14.60 6.50 22.06
CA ASN A 114 15.78 7.22 21.59
C ASN A 114 15.63 7.64 20.12
N GLU A 115 15.07 6.78 19.24
CA GLU A 115 14.83 7.12 17.83
C GLU A 115 13.82 8.27 17.68
N ILE A 116 12.76 8.27 18.49
CA ILE A 116 11.78 9.36 18.54
C ILE A 116 12.46 10.65 19.00
N ASP A 117 13.26 10.60 20.07
CA ASP A 117 13.96 11.78 20.58
C ASP A 117 14.92 12.35 19.53
N THR A 118 15.72 11.51 18.86
CA THR A 118 16.61 11.95 17.78
C THR A 118 15.87 12.56 16.60
N ARG A 119 14.75 11.96 16.17
CA ARG A 119 13.95 12.51 15.06
C ARG A 119 13.28 13.83 15.44
N THR A 120 12.90 13.97 16.71
CA THR A 120 12.30 15.21 17.22
C THR A 120 13.35 16.32 17.22
N GLU A 121 14.57 16.04 17.68
CA GLU A 121 15.69 16.97 17.61
C GLU A 121 16.03 17.36 16.17
N GLU A 122 16.11 16.40 15.24
CA GLU A 122 16.34 16.67 13.81
C GLU A 122 15.25 17.58 13.25
N HIS A 123 13.97 17.27 13.50
CA HIS A 123 12.85 18.08 13.05
C HIS A 123 12.88 19.50 13.63
N ASP A 124 13.22 19.66 14.90
CA ASP A 124 13.35 20.97 15.54
C ASP A 124 14.52 21.77 14.92
N THR A 125 15.63 21.11 14.59
CA THR A 125 16.74 21.78 13.89
C THR A 125 16.35 22.22 12.47
N ASP A 126 15.66 21.36 11.72
CA ASP A 126 15.17 21.69 10.38
C ASP A 126 14.15 22.84 10.43
N LEU A 127 13.25 22.83 11.40
CA LEU A 127 12.27 23.90 11.58
C LEU A 127 12.94 25.22 11.92
N ASN A 128 13.94 25.22 12.80
CA ASN A 128 14.70 26.42 13.15
C ASN A 128 15.48 26.98 11.96
N THR A 129 16.17 26.12 11.19
CA THR A 129 16.88 26.57 9.97
C THR A 129 15.92 27.16 8.93
N LEU A 130 14.72 26.58 8.79
CA LEU A 130 13.69 27.11 7.91
C LEU A 130 13.17 28.47 8.37
N ILE A 131 12.94 28.64 9.69
CA ILE A 131 12.55 29.93 10.29
C ILE A 131 13.64 30.98 10.01
N GLU A 132 14.91 30.68 10.28
CA GLU A 132 16.03 31.58 10.01
C GLU A 132 16.12 31.98 8.52
N ASP A 133 15.89 31.03 7.61
CA ASP A 133 15.87 31.29 6.18
C ASP A 133 14.74 32.25 5.77
N TYR A 134 13.55 32.09 6.34
CA TYR A 134 12.43 32.99 6.09
C TYR A 134 12.64 34.37 6.71
N GLU A 135 13.14 34.45 7.94
CA GLU A 135 13.50 35.71 8.58
C GLU A 135 14.55 36.47 7.76
N ASN A 136 15.57 35.78 7.24
CA ASN A 136 16.56 36.35 6.35
C ASN A 136 15.97 36.85 5.02
N LYS A 137 15.01 36.13 4.44
CA LYS A 137 14.30 36.56 3.23
C LYS A 137 13.47 37.82 3.48
N ILE A 138 12.73 37.86 4.60
CA ILE A 138 11.94 39.02 5.02
C ILE A 138 12.87 40.22 5.24
N TYR A 139 13.95 40.06 5.99
CA TYR A 139 14.93 41.12 6.23
C TYR A 139 15.54 41.69 4.92
N ARG A 140 15.83 40.82 3.94
CA ARG A 140 16.32 41.27 2.62
C ARG A 140 15.25 42.04 1.83
N ALA A 141 14.00 41.60 1.90
CA ALA A 141 12.87 42.28 1.26
C ALA A 141 12.65 43.66 1.88
N ASP A 142 12.62 43.77 3.22
CA ASP A 142 12.48 45.03 3.94
C ASP A 142 13.61 46.01 3.59
N LYS A 143 14.86 45.53 3.55
CA LYS A 143 16.00 46.35 3.12
C LYS A 143 15.86 46.84 1.66
N ALA A 144 15.24 46.05 0.79
CA ALA A 144 14.97 46.45 -0.59
C ALA A 144 13.85 47.50 -0.66
N TYR A 145 12.80 47.36 0.16
CA TYR A 145 11.75 48.35 0.31
C TYR A 145 12.30 49.68 0.83
N ASP A 146 13.10 49.68 1.89
CA ASP A 146 13.77 50.87 2.41
C ASP A 146 14.63 51.58 1.35
N ALA A 147 15.33 50.81 0.51
CA ALA A 147 16.14 51.36 -0.58
C ALA A 147 15.27 51.97 -1.69
N LEU A 148 14.11 51.37 -1.97
CA LEU A 148 13.14 51.89 -2.95
C LEU A 148 12.47 53.16 -2.44
N ASP A 149 12.08 53.21 -1.18
CA ASP A 149 11.49 54.39 -0.54
C ASP A 149 12.46 55.57 -0.54
N LYS A 150 13.75 55.32 -0.23
CA LYS A 150 14.80 56.35 -0.38
C LYS A 150 14.90 56.87 -1.80
N LYS A 151 14.97 55.98 -2.80
CA LYS A 151 15.01 56.38 -4.22
C LYS A 151 13.76 57.17 -4.63
N MET A 152 12.58 56.78 -4.15
CA MET A 152 11.33 57.48 -4.45
C MET A 152 11.32 58.87 -3.81
N SER A 153 11.84 59.01 -2.59
CA SER A 153 12.04 60.32 -1.96
C SER A 153 13.01 61.20 -2.75
N ASP A 154 14.15 60.65 -3.19
CA ASP A 154 15.14 61.38 -3.97
C ASP A 154 14.56 61.87 -5.31
N ILE A 155 13.83 61.00 -6.03
CA ILE A 155 13.15 61.35 -7.29
C ILE A 155 12.11 62.45 -7.05
N LYS A 156 11.35 62.37 -5.96
CA LYS A 156 10.34 63.37 -5.60
C LYS A 156 10.98 64.73 -5.35
N ASP A 157 12.11 64.77 -4.65
CA ASP A 157 12.83 66.00 -4.36
C ASP A 157 13.53 66.58 -5.60
N GLU A 158 14.09 65.74 -6.47
CA GLU A 158 14.66 66.17 -7.75
C GLU A 158 13.58 66.74 -8.68
N SER A 159 12.42 66.07 -8.74
CA SER A 159 11.26 66.53 -9.52
C SER A 159 10.75 67.89 -9.03
N LYS A 160 10.64 68.07 -7.70
CA LYS A 160 10.30 69.38 -7.11
C LYS A 160 11.30 70.46 -7.49
N LYS A 161 12.60 70.19 -7.37
CA LYS A 161 13.65 71.15 -7.77
C LYS A 161 13.55 71.53 -9.24
N LYS A 162 13.31 70.56 -10.14
CA LYS A 162 13.10 70.82 -11.57
C LYS A 162 11.86 71.66 -11.82
N ALA A 163 10.76 71.40 -11.13
CA ALA A 163 9.55 72.19 -11.23
C ALA A 163 9.80 73.64 -10.78
N ASP A 164 10.48 73.85 -9.65
CA ASP A 164 10.79 75.19 -9.13
C ASP A 164 11.71 75.97 -10.10
N ILE A 165 12.73 75.30 -10.67
CA ILE A 165 13.59 75.90 -11.70
C ILE A 165 12.77 76.29 -12.94
N ASN A 166 11.88 75.42 -13.43
CA ASN A 166 11.04 75.74 -14.58
C ASN A 166 10.10 76.91 -14.32
N VAL A 167 9.51 77.01 -13.12
CA VAL A 167 8.67 78.15 -12.73
C VAL A 167 9.49 79.44 -12.72
N LEU A 168 10.72 79.42 -12.21
CA LEU A 168 11.61 80.59 -12.23
C LEU A 168 11.98 81.00 -13.66
N VAL A 169 12.37 80.04 -14.51
CA VAL A 169 12.70 80.29 -15.92
C VAL A 169 11.50 80.86 -16.66
N HIS A 170 10.31 80.26 -16.51
CA HIS A 170 9.10 80.79 -17.15
C HIS A 170 8.78 82.20 -16.68
N LYS A 171 8.89 82.48 -15.39
CA LYS A 171 8.68 83.83 -14.85
C LYS A 171 9.65 84.85 -15.46
N GLN A 172 10.93 84.49 -15.61
CA GLN A 172 11.92 85.35 -16.27
C GLN A 172 11.59 85.57 -17.75
N THR A 173 11.24 84.51 -18.50
CA THR A 173 10.87 84.64 -19.92
C THR A 173 9.63 85.51 -20.14
N ILE A 174 8.63 85.41 -19.26
CA ILE A 174 7.43 86.27 -19.31
C ILE A 174 7.82 87.73 -19.07
N GLN A 175 8.68 88.01 -18.08
CA GLN A 175 9.16 89.37 -17.82
C GLN A 175 9.94 89.95 -19.00
N GLU A 176 10.82 89.17 -19.64
CA GLU A 176 11.56 89.60 -20.82
C GLU A 176 10.64 89.91 -22.01
N LEU A 177 9.60 89.09 -22.24
CA LEU A 177 8.60 89.31 -23.27
C LEU A 177 7.76 90.57 -22.99
N ASP A 178 7.33 90.78 -21.75
CA ASP A 178 6.62 91.99 -21.34
C ASP A 178 7.46 93.24 -21.57
N GLU A 179 8.75 93.21 -21.21
CA GLU A 179 9.68 94.32 -21.46
C GLU A 179 9.88 94.61 -22.96
N GLN A 180 9.97 93.57 -23.79
CA GLN A 180 10.07 93.71 -25.24
C GLN A 180 8.79 94.34 -25.83
N LEU A 181 7.62 93.85 -25.41
CA LEU A 181 6.33 94.36 -25.86
C LEU A 181 6.16 95.84 -25.49
N ILE A 182 6.54 96.24 -24.27
CA ILE A 182 6.53 97.66 -23.86
C ILE A 182 7.48 98.51 -24.73
N LYS A 183 8.68 98.00 -25.06
CA LYS A 183 9.63 98.72 -25.94
C LYS A 183 9.07 98.90 -27.35
N ASP A 184 8.44 97.86 -27.90
CA ASP A 184 7.87 97.91 -29.25
C ASP A 184 6.65 98.84 -29.33
N LEU A 185 5.80 98.87 -28.28
CA LEU A 185 4.71 99.84 -28.17
C LEU A 185 5.24 101.28 -28.14
N LYS A 186 6.26 101.57 -27.32
CA LYS A 186 6.87 102.92 -27.27
C LYS A 186 7.44 103.36 -28.61
N LYS A 187 8.14 102.47 -29.33
CA LYS A 187 8.65 102.78 -30.69
C LYS A 187 7.52 103.11 -31.64
N ARG A 188 6.41 102.36 -31.61
CA ARG A 188 5.25 102.64 -32.45
C ARG A 188 4.59 103.98 -32.11
N ASP A 189 4.50 104.32 -30.84
CA ASP A 189 3.96 105.62 -30.41
C ASP A 189 4.86 106.77 -30.87
N ASP A 190 6.19 106.62 -30.78
CA ASP A 190 7.17 107.59 -31.29
C ASP A 190 7.07 107.77 -32.82
N ASP A 191 6.93 106.67 -33.57
CA ASP A 191 6.73 106.71 -35.02
C ASP A 191 5.41 107.40 -35.40
N PHE A 192 4.35 107.16 -34.61
CA PHE A 192 3.06 107.81 -34.80
C PHE A 192 3.12 109.32 -34.51
N LEU A 193 3.89 109.74 -33.50
CA LEU A 193 4.12 111.16 -33.20
C LEU A 193 4.87 111.86 -34.33
N LYS A 194 5.94 111.25 -34.86
CA LYS A 194 6.67 111.79 -36.03
C LYS A 194 5.77 111.93 -37.24
N PHE A 195 4.96 110.90 -37.53
CA PHE A 195 4.00 110.95 -38.63
C PHE A 195 2.98 112.10 -38.47
N LYS A 196 2.57 112.39 -37.23
CA LYS A 196 1.68 113.51 -36.93
C LYS A 196 2.37 114.87 -37.12
N GLU A 197 3.65 115.00 -36.75
CA GLU A 197 4.44 116.21 -36.97
C GLU A 197 4.66 116.49 -38.47
N ASP A 198 4.96 115.46 -39.26
CA ASP A 198 5.12 115.57 -40.71
C ASP A 198 3.85 116.10 -41.39
N LEU A 199 2.68 115.59 -40.98
CA LEU A 199 1.37 116.08 -41.46
C LEU A 199 1.12 117.55 -41.11
N ILE A 200 1.58 118.02 -39.95
CA ILE A 200 1.43 119.42 -39.54
C ILE A 200 2.36 120.32 -40.36
N ASN A 201 3.59 119.89 -40.62
CA ASN A 201 4.57 120.63 -41.41
C ASN A 201 4.11 120.81 -42.87
N GLU A 202 3.58 119.74 -43.47
CA GLU A 202 3.04 119.78 -44.84
C GLU A 202 1.83 120.74 -44.93
N LYS A 203 0.94 120.72 -43.94
CA LYS A 203 -0.17 121.67 -43.84
C LYS A 203 0.31 123.12 -43.76
N ASN A 204 1.36 123.40 -43.01
CA ASN A 204 1.88 124.76 -42.83
C ASN A 204 2.56 125.30 -44.10
N GLN A 205 3.24 124.45 -44.90
CA GLN A 205 3.80 124.85 -46.19
C GLN A 205 2.71 125.31 -47.17
N ILE A 206 1.58 124.58 -47.22
CA ILE A 206 0.45 124.94 -48.09
C ILE A 206 -0.15 126.30 -47.71
N CYS A 207 -0.18 126.67 -46.44
CA CYS A 207 -0.68 127.99 -46.02
C CYS A 207 0.24 129.14 -46.44
N VAL A 208 1.56 128.95 -46.46
CA VAL A 208 2.51 129.99 -46.92
C VAL A 208 2.40 130.22 -48.42
N GLU A 209 2.21 129.17 -49.21
CA GLU A 209 2.02 129.28 -50.66
C GLU A 209 0.73 130.02 -51.04
N ILE A 210 -0.28 130.02 -50.16
CA ILE A 210 -1.55 130.74 -50.36
C ILE A 210 -1.40 132.25 -50.06
N ASP A 211 -0.63 132.64 -49.04
CA ASP A 211 -0.39 134.05 -48.68
C ASP A 211 0.53 134.80 -49.69
N GLU A 212 1.40 134.07 -50.40
CA GLU A 212 2.21 134.62 -51.50
C GLU A 212 1.38 134.86 -52.78
N PHE A 213 0.26 134.15 -52.95
CA PHE A 213 -0.62 134.25 -54.11
C PHE A 213 -1.52 135.50 -54.06
N ASP A 214 -1.95 135.94 -52.87
CA ASP A 214 -2.90 137.05 -52.72
C ASP A 214 -2.27 138.45 -52.86
N ASN A 215 -0.93 138.58 -52.76
CA ASN A 215 -0.22 139.86 -52.89
C ASN A 215 0.19 140.23 -54.33
N GLN A 216 -0.01 139.36 -55.33
CA GLN A 216 0.33 139.60 -56.74
C GLN A 216 -0.90 139.88 -57.63
N GLY A 217 -2.11 139.52 -57.18
CA GLY A 217 -3.34 139.57 -57.99
C GLY A 217 -3.93 140.96 -58.28
N TYR A 218 -3.65 141.97 -57.47
CA TYR A 218 -4.30 143.29 -57.60
C TYR A 218 -3.59 144.29 -58.54
N ARG A 219 -2.37 144.01 -59.00
CA ARG A 219 -1.59 144.93 -59.85
C ARG A 219 -1.57 144.59 -61.33
N GLU A 220 -1.93 143.37 -61.72
CA GLU A 220 -1.81 142.88 -63.11
C GLU A 220 -3.15 142.83 -63.87
N VAL A 221 -4.28 142.97 -63.20
CA VAL A 221 -5.64 142.90 -63.79
C VAL A 221 -6.00 144.13 -64.64
N LEU A 222 -5.32 145.28 -64.46
CA LEU A 222 -5.57 146.50 -65.24
C LEU A 222 -4.77 146.59 -66.56
N GLU A 223 -3.68 145.84 -66.74
CA GLU A 223 -2.81 145.91 -67.94
C GLU A 223 -2.95 144.71 -68.89
N LEU A 224 -3.62 143.63 -68.46
CA LEU A 224 -3.75 142.38 -69.23
C LEU A 224 -4.95 142.36 -70.19
N ASN A 225 -5.98 143.19 -69.99
CA ASN A 225 -7.16 143.26 -70.86
C ASN A 225 -6.85 143.72 -72.30
N THR A 226 -5.72 144.41 -72.50
CA THR A 226 -5.27 144.93 -73.80
C THR A 226 -4.37 143.95 -74.59
N LYS A 227 -3.93 142.82 -74.00
CA LYS A 227 -3.02 141.84 -74.65
C LYS A 227 -3.64 140.47 -74.97
N TYR A 228 -4.87 140.18 -74.51
CA TYR A 228 -5.49 138.84 -74.66
C TYR A 228 -6.02 138.49 -76.05
N THR A 229 -6.09 139.44 -76.99
CA THR A 229 -6.37 139.15 -78.41
C THR A 229 -5.21 138.43 -79.12
N ALA A 230 -4.00 138.42 -78.54
CA ALA A 230 -2.82 137.76 -79.11
C ALA A 230 -2.53 136.33 -78.57
N LYS A 231 -3.18 135.90 -77.47
CA LYS A 231 -2.89 134.61 -76.77
C LYS A 231 -3.71 133.40 -77.26
N LEU A 232 -4.69 133.58 -78.15
CA LEU A 232 -5.51 132.50 -78.72
C LEU A 232 -4.74 131.52 -79.62
N LYS A 233 -3.52 131.85 -80.07
CA LYS A 233 -2.65 130.97 -80.88
C LYS A 233 -1.74 130.01 -80.09
N LYS A 234 -1.67 130.10 -78.75
CA LYS A 234 -0.75 129.28 -77.90
C LYS A 234 -1.39 128.05 -77.23
N TRP A 235 -2.73 127.97 -77.18
CA TRP A 235 -3.45 126.90 -76.46
C TRP A 235 -3.51 125.55 -77.21
N THR A 236 -3.17 125.51 -78.50
CA THR A 236 -3.10 124.29 -79.31
C THR A 236 -1.90 123.38 -79.00
N LYS A 237 -0.90 123.84 -78.22
CA LYS A 237 0.32 123.06 -77.93
C LYS A 237 0.31 122.33 -76.57
N LYS A 238 -0.57 122.71 -75.64
CA LYS A 238 -0.68 122.08 -74.30
C LYS A 238 -1.55 120.81 -74.30
N THR A 239 -2.48 120.68 -75.25
CA THR A 239 -3.35 119.49 -75.40
C THR A 239 -2.63 118.24 -75.90
N GLN A 240 -1.44 118.41 -76.49
CA GLN A 240 -0.64 117.29 -77.00
C GLN A 240 0.14 116.56 -75.89
N ASN A 241 0.67 117.27 -74.89
CA ASN A 241 1.45 116.65 -73.81
C ASN A 241 0.58 115.83 -72.84
N ALA A 242 -0.66 116.25 -72.57
CA ALA A 242 -1.59 115.48 -71.75
C ALA A 242 -2.00 114.12 -72.38
N LYS A 243 -1.87 113.98 -73.71
CA LYS A 243 -2.13 112.72 -74.42
C LYS A 243 -1.00 111.68 -74.25
N ASP A 244 0.23 112.12 -74.02
CA ASP A 244 1.37 111.22 -73.88
C ASP A 244 1.49 110.67 -72.44
N GLU A 245 1.09 111.43 -71.43
CA GLU A 245 0.97 110.95 -70.03
C GLU A 245 -0.13 109.89 -69.88
N MET A 246 -1.26 110.04 -70.58
CA MET A 246 -2.37 109.07 -70.56
C MET A 246 -1.94 107.68 -71.08
N LYS A 247 -1.04 107.62 -72.07
CA LYS A 247 -0.50 106.35 -72.60
C LYS A 247 0.43 105.62 -71.62
N VAL A 248 1.08 106.35 -70.71
CA VAL A 248 1.93 105.75 -69.66
C VAL A 248 1.05 105.11 -68.59
N PHE A 249 -0.04 105.76 -68.20
CA PHE A 249 -1.01 105.18 -67.27
C PHE A 249 -1.71 103.94 -67.85
N GLU A 250 -2.04 103.93 -69.14
CA GLU A 250 -2.63 102.77 -69.83
C GLU A 250 -1.69 101.55 -69.86
N LYS A 251 -0.37 101.76 -70.02
CA LYS A 251 0.63 100.70 -69.91
C LYS A 251 0.76 100.14 -68.48
N ASN A 252 0.65 100.99 -67.46
CA ASN A 252 0.72 100.56 -66.06
C ASN A 252 -0.56 99.81 -65.64
N LEU A 253 -1.73 100.24 -66.13
CA LEU A 253 -3.00 99.54 -65.95
C LEU A 253 -2.93 98.11 -66.52
N ASN A 254 -2.42 97.96 -67.75
CA ASN A 254 -2.26 96.64 -68.37
C ASN A 254 -1.27 95.72 -67.62
N LYS A 255 -0.23 96.27 -66.97
CA LYS A 255 0.67 95.48 -66.11
C LYS A 255 -0.03 95.03 -64.83
N ALA A 256 -0.79 95.92 -64.18
CA ALA A 256 -1.57 95.58 -63.00
C ALA A 256 -2.65 94.53 -63.32
N GLU A 257 -3.25 94.58 -64.51
CA GLU A 257 -4.26 93.62 -64.94
C GLU A 257 -3.68 92.22 -65.20
N LYS A 258 -2.44 92.12 -65.72
CA LYS A 258 -1.70 90.84 -65.80
C LYS A 258 -1.41 90.27 -64.42
N VAL A 259 -0.91 91.08 -63.48
CA VAL A 259 -0.67 90.64 -62.09
C VAL A 259 -1.98 90.18 -61.43
N ARG A 260 -3.10 90.85 -61.69
CA ARG A 260 -4.43 90.43 -61.21
C ARG A 260 -4.83 89.06 -61.79
N GLN A 261 -4.58 88.81 -63.07
CA GLN A 261 -4.85 87.51 -63.69
C GLN A 261 -3.96 86.40 -63.12
N ASP A 262 -2.67 86.66 -62.93
CA ASP A 262 -1.74 85.69 -62.33
C ASP A 262 -2.14 85.34 -60.88
N MET A 263 -2.52 86.34 -60.08
CA MET A 263 -3.05 86.11 -58.73
C MET A 263 -4.36 85.32 -58.75
N LYS A 264 -5.25 85.57 -59.72
CA LYS A 264 -6.49 84.80 -59.86
C LYS A 264 -6.21 83.33 -60.16
N HIS A 265 -5.27 83.03 -61.05
CA HIS A 265 -4.85 81.66 -61.34
C HIS A 265 -4.25 80.96 -60.11
N LEU A 266 -3.49 81.68 -59.27
CA LEU A 266 -2.95 81.14 -58.03
C LEU A 266 -4.08 80.78 -57.04
N VAL A 267 -5.07 81.66 -56.90
CA VAL A 267 -6.24 81.43 -56.04
C VAL A 267 -7.05 80.23 -56.53
N ASP A 268 -7.31 80.13 -57.83
CA ASP A 268 -8.05 78.99 -58.41
C ASP A 268 -7.31 77.66 -58.18
N LYS A 269 -5.97 77.66 -58.28
CA LYS A 269 -5.15 76.48 -57.97
C LYS A 269 -5.24 76.07 -56.50
N TYR A 270 -5.13 77.02 -55.57
CA TYR A 270 -5.28 76.72 -54.14
C TYR A 270 -6.68 76.24 -53.78
N GLN A 271 -7.72 76.77 -54.43
CA GLN A 271 -9.08 76.27 -54.24
C GLN A 271 -9.24 74.82 -54.68
N GLU A 272 -8.58 74.41 -55.76
CA GLU A 272 -8.58 73.02 -56.22
C GLU A 272 -7.81 72.09 -55.26
N ASP A 273 -6.63 72.52 -54.79
CA ASP A 273 -5.84 71.77 -53.80
C ASP A 273 -6.63 71.58 -52.49
N ILE A 274 -7.36 72.60 -52.04
CA ILE A 274 -8.24 72.52 -50.86
C ILE A 274 -9.36 71.49 -51.08
N LYS A 275 -10.01 71.49 -52.26
CA LYS A 275 -11.06 70.51 -52.56
C LYS A 275 -10.53 69.08 -52.56
N GLN A 276 -9.36 68.85 -53.15
CA GLN A 276 -8.71 67.53 -53.13
C GLN A 276 -8.40 67.08 -51.71
N LYS A 277 -7.91 67.97 -50.85
CA LYS A 277 -7.66 67.66 -49.43
C LYS A 277 -8.95 67.36 -48.65
N ILE A 278 -10.04 68.07 -48.94
CA ILE A 278 -11.35 67.78 -48.32
C ILE A 278 -11.84 66.37 -48.72
N ILE A 279 -11.68 65.97 -49.97
CA ILE A 279 -12.07 64.62 -50.43
C ILE A 279 -11.21 63.56 -49.74
N SER A 280 -9.89 63.73 -49.73
CA SER A 280 -8.97 62.80 -49.07
C SER A 280 -9.22 62.67 -47.56
N ASN A 281 -9.58 63.76 -46.87
CA ASN A 281 -9.94 63.68 -45.45
C ASN A 281 -11.23 62.88 -45.22
N LYS A 282 -12.23 63.02 -46.10
CA LYS A 282 -13.48 62.25 -45.98
C LYS A 282 -13.26 60.74 -46.16
N GLU A 283 -12.41 60.36 -47.11
CA GLU A 283 -12.02 58.95 -47.30
C GLU A 283 -11.31 58.39 -46.07
N LEU A 284 -10.40 59.18 -45.47
CA LEU A 284 -9.73 58.80 -44.22
C LEU A 284 -10.69 58.70 -43.03
N ASP A 285 -11.69 59.58 -42.93
CA ASP A 285 -12.70 59.52 -41.87
C ASP A 285 -13.58 58.25 -42.00
N GLU A 286 -13.90 57.83 -43.23
CA GLU A 286 -14.60 56.57 -43.51
C GLU A 286 -13.77 55.34 -43.11
N ASP A 287 -12.47 55.33 -43.45
CA ASP A 287 -11.53 54.27 -43.04
C ASP A 287 -11.39 54.18 -41.50
N ILE A 288 -11.34 55.33 -40.82
CA ILE A 288 -11.28 55.39 -39.36
C ILE A 288 -12.54 54.77 -38.75
N LEU A 289 -13.72 55.13 -39.25
CA LEU A 289 -14.99 54.55 -38.79
C LEU A 289 -15.07 53.04 -38.99
N GLU A 290 -14.58 52.53 -40.12
CA GLU A 290 -14.50 51.09 -40.37
C GLU A 290 -13.59 50.40 -39.35
N LYS A 291 -12.41 50.96 -39.08
CA LYS A 291 -11.46 50.42 -38.09
C LYS A 291 -11.98 50.49 -36.66
N GLU A 292 -12.71 51.55 -36.29
CA GLU A 292 -13.39 51.65 -34.99
C GLU A 292 -14.44 50.55 -34.81
N MET A 293 -15.23 50.26 -35.85
CA MET A 293 -16.20 49.16 -35.84
C MET A 293 -15.53 47.78 -35.72
N GLU A 294 -14.40 47.55 -36.39
CA GLU A 294 -13.62 46.32 -36.24
C GLU A 294 -13.06 46.17 -34.83
N LEU A 295 -12.50 47.24 -34.26
CA LEU A 295 -12.00 47.26 -32.89
C LEU A 295 -13.10 46.99 -31.87
N GLN A 296 -14.30 47.52 -32.07
CA GLN A 296 -15.44 47.26 -31.21
C GLN A 296 -15.85 45.77 -31.25
N LYS A 297 -15.88 45.15 -32.44
CA LYS A 297 -16.14 43.71 -32.59
C LYS A 297 -15.07 42.87 -31.88
N CYS A 298 -13.80 43.20 -32.05
CA CYS A 298 -12.69 42.55 -31.33
C CYS A 298 -12.84 42.71 -29.81
N GLY A 299 -13.18 43.90 -29.33
CA GLY A 299 -13.40 44.16 -27.89
C GLY A 299 -14.54 43.33 -27.31
N ASN A 300 -15.64 43.14 -28.05
CA ASN A 300 -16.75 42.28 -27.63
C ASN A 300 -16.32 40.80 -27.58
N LEU A 301 -15.56 40.35 -28.58
CA LEU A 301 -15.02 38.98 -28.63
C LEU A 301 -14.06 38.68 -27.48
N ILE A 302 -13.22 39.65 -27.09
CA ILE A 302 -12.33 39.53 -25.94
C ILE A 302 -13.14 39.38 -24.65
N LYS A 303 -14.15 40.23 -24.43
CA LYS A 303 -15.03 40.14 -23.24
C LYS A 303 -15.75 38.79 -23.15
N GLU A 304 -16.24 38.28 -24.28
CA GLU A 304 -16.86 36.97 -24.33
C GLU A 304 -15.86 35.85 -23.97
N LYS A 305 -14.64 35.91 -24.51
CA LYS A 305 -13.57 34.97 -24.17
C LYS A 305 -13.14 35.05 -22.71
N ASP A 306 -13.01 36.24 -22.13
CA ASP A 306 -12.68 36.42 -20.72
C ASP A 306 -13.77 35.86 -19.80
N SER A 307 -15.05 35.99 -20.20
CA SER A 307 -16.18 35.41 -19.46
C SER A 307 -16.16 33.87 -19.47
N LEU A 308 -15.86 33.26 -20.63
CA LEU A 308 -15.70 31.81 -20.75
C LEU A 308 -14.51 31.31 -19.94
N MET A 309 -13.38 32.01 -19.98
CA MET A 309 -12.18 31.65 -19.24
C MET A 309 -12.41 31.71 -17.72
N SER A 310 -13.17 32.70 -17.25
CA SER A 310 -13.57 32.81 -15.84
C SER A 310 -14.48 31.65 -15.41
N LEU A 311 -15.41 31.23 -16.28
CA LEU A 311 -16.26 30.07 -16.04
C LEU A 311 -15.44 28.76 -16.01
N GLU A 312 -14.53 28.57 -16.95
CA GLU A 312 -13.64 27.42 -16.98
C GLU A 312 -12.77 27.34 -15.72
N GLN A 313 -12.23 28.48 -15.24
CA GLN A 313 -11.47 28.53 -13.98
C GLN A 313 -12.29 28.11 -12.76
N LEU A 314 -13.56 28.52 -12.68
CA LEU A 314 -14.49 28.06 -11.64
C LEU A 314 -14.69 26.54 -11.71
N THR A 315 -14.95 26.00 -12.92
CA THR A 315 -15.12 24.55 -13.08
C THR A 315 -13.85 23.75 -12.77
N LEU A 316 -12.66 24.30 -13.08
CA LEU A 316 -11.39 23.69 -12.74
C LEU A 316 -11.19 23.61 -11.23
N LYS A 317 -11.53 24.69 -10.52
CA LYS A 317 -11.44 24.74 -9.06
C LYS A 317 -12.37 23.73 -8.39
N ASP A 318 -13.61 23.58 -8.88
CA ASP A 318 -14.55 22.57 -8.39
C ASP A 318 -14.02 21.14 -8.61
N VAL A 319 -13.37 20.89 -9.76
CA VAL A 319 -12.73 19.60 -10.06
C VAL A 319 -11.51 19.36 -9.16
N GLU A 320 -10.70 20.38 -8.89
CA GLU A 320 -9.56 20.28 -7.97
C GLU A 320 -10.01 19.95 -6.53
N GLU A 321 -11.11 20.55 -6.08
CA GLU A 321 -11.73 20.27 -4.79
C GLU A 321 -12.22 18.82 -4.72
N GLN A 322 -12.96 18.36 -5.73
CA GLN A 322 -13.42 16.95 -5.81
C GLN A 322 -12.25 15.94 -5.88
N ILE A 323 -11.16 16.27 -6.57
CA ILE A 323 -9.95 15.43 -6.60
C ILE A 323 -9.33 15.35 -5.21
N SER A 324 -9.33 16.45 -4.46
CA SER A 324 -8.75 16.53 -3.12
C SER A 324 -9.57 15.71 -2.12
N GLU A 325 -10.90 15.85 -2.14
CA GLU A 325 -11.84 15.02 -1.38
C GLU A 325 -11.67 13.52 -1.71
N SER A 326 -11.57 13.18 -3.01
CA SER A 326 -11.39 11.80 -3.45
C SER A 326 -10.05 11.20 -3.02
N LYS A 327 -8.97 12.01 -3.00
CA LYS A 327 -7.66 11.57 -2.49
C LYS A 327 -7.71 11.30 -0.99
N PHE A 328 -8.36 12.19 -0.22
CA PHE A 328 -8.52 11.99 1.22
C PHE A 328 -9.34 10.73 1.52
N ALA A 329 -10.45 10.53 0.80
CA ALA A 329 -11.26 9.31 0.93
C ALA A 329 -10.47 8.04 0.57
N ARG A 330 -9.55 8.09 -0.41
CA ARG A 330 -8.67 6.98 -0.76
C ARG A 330 -7.66 6.69 0.35
N GLU A 331 -7.02 7.71 0.93
CA GLU A 331 -6.07 7.53 2.03
C GLU A 331 -6.72 6.90 3.27
N ASP A 332 -7.94 7.32 3.61
CA ASP A 332 -8.69 6.72 4.71
C ASP A 332 -9.11 5.28 4.41
N GLN A 333 -9.46 4.97 3.16
CA GLN A 333 -9.70 3.59 2.74
C GLN A 333 -8.43 2.72 2.79
N GLU A 334 -7.27 3.25 2.39
CA GLU A 334 -5.99 2.55 2.49
C GLU A 334 -5.62 2.23 3.94
N LYS A 335 -5.80 3.18 4.88
CA LYS A 335 -5.59 2.94 6.31
C LYS A 335 -6.45 1.80 6.88
N ILE A 336 -7.59 1.50 6.28
CA ILE A 336 -8.48 0.39 6.68
C ILE A 336 -8.10 -0.90 5.94
N ILE A 337 -7.78 -0.82 4.65
CA ILE A 337 -7.51 -2.00 3.80
C ILE A 337 -6.16 -2.65 4.14
N GLU A 338 -5.11 -1.87 4.40
CA GLU A 338 -3.77 -2.39 4.70
C GLU A 338 -3.76 -3.34 5.91
N PRO A 339 -4.30 -2.98 7.10
CA PRO A 339 -4.32 -3.89 8.24
C PRO A 339 -5.21 -5.12 8.00
N LEU A 340 -6.30 -4.99 7.22
CA LEU A 340 -7.15 -6.13 6.86
C LEU A 340 -6.44 -7.11 5.92
N LYS A 341 -5.58 -6.63 5.01
CA LYS A 341 -4.74 -7.50 4.18
C LYS A 341 -3.70 -8.23 5.02
N ASP A 342 -3.06 -7.54 5.95
CA ASP A 342 -2.09 -8.17 6.85
C ASP A 342 -2.76 -9.23 7.74
N GLU A 343 -3.96 -8.94 8.25
CA GLU A 343 -4.77 -9.91 8.99
C GLU A 343 -5.16 -11.11 8.11
N GLN A 344 -5.53 -10.88 6.85
CA GLN A 344 -5.81 -11.97 5.91
C GLN A 344 -4.59 -12.86 5.67
N VAL A 345 -3.40 -12.28 5.46
CA VAL A 345 -2.15 -13.04 5.29
C VAL A 345 -1.84 -13.86 6.54
N ASN A 346 -2.03 -13.29 7.73
CA ASN A 346 -1.85 -14.01 8.99
C ASN A 346 -2.84 -15.18 9.14
N LEU A 347 -4.10 -14.98 8.77
CA LEU A 347 -5.11 -16.04 8.78
C LEU A 347 -4.78 -17.16 7.77
N ASP A 348 -4.28 -16.82 6.58
CA ASP A 348 -3.84 -17.79 5.58
C ASP A 348 -2.65 -18.64 6.09
N ILE A 349 -1.71 -18.05 6.83
CA ILE A 349 -0.62 -18.77 7.49
C ILE A 349 -1.19 -19.75 8.53
N VAL A 350 -2.11 -19.31 9.40
CA VAL A 350 -2.74 -20.16 10.41
C VAL A 350 -3.51 -21.32 9.76
N ILE A 351 -4.24 -21.06 8.67
CA ILE A 351 -4.95 -22.10 7.91
C ILE A 351 -3.95 -23.12 7.34
N SER A 352 -2.82 -22.66 6.79
CA SER A 352 -1.78 -23.54 6.26
C SER A 352 -1.17 -24.42 7.34
N GLU A 353 -0.89 -23.86 8.53
CA GLU A 353 -0.39 -24.62 9.68
C GLU A 353 -1.41 -25.64 10.19
N MET A 354 -2.69 -25.25 10.29
CA MET A 354 -3.77 -26.16 10.67
C MET A 354 -3.95 -27.30 9.66
N GLN A 355 -3.84 -27.03 8.35
CA GLN A 355 -3.89 -28.06 7.32
C GLN A 355 -2.70 -29.02 7.43
N LYS A 356 -1.52 -28.52 7.78
CA LYS A 356 -0.34 -29.36 8.01
C LYS A 356 -0.55 -30.28 9.22
N LEU A 357 -1.03 -29.75 10.34
CA LEU A 357 -1.39 -30.55 11.52
C LEU A 357 -2.46 -31.59 11.20
N LEU A 358 -3.48 -31.23 10.42
CA LEU A 358 -4.52 -32.17 9.99
C LEU A 358 -3.91 -33.35 9.22
N ASN A 359 -3.06 -33.07 8.23
CA ASN A 359 -2.38 -34.10 7.45
C ASN A 359 -1.47 -35.00 8.32
N GLU A 360 -0.79 -34.43 9.32
CA GLU A 360 0.02 -35.19 10.27
C GLU A 360 -0.85 -36.12 11.14
N THR A 361 -1.99 -35.63 11.63
CA THR A 361 -2.94 -36.45 12.40
C THR A 361 -3.58 -37.55 11.56
N ASP A 362 -3.91 -37.30 10.29
CA ASP A 362 -4.44 -38.32 9.38
C ASP A 362 -3.42 -39.44 9.13
N LEU A 363 -2.13 -39.09 8.98
CA LEU A 363 -1.03 -40.05 8.88
C LEU A 363 -0.88 -40.90 10.15
N GLU A 364 -1.05 -40.31 11.34
CA GLU A 364 -1.05 -41.05 12.60
C GLU A 364 -2.24 -41.99 12.72
N ILE A 365 -3.44 -41.52 12.35
CA ILE A 365 -4.66 -42.35 12.32
C ILE A 365 -4.47 -43.55 11.39
N GLU A 366 -3.88 -43.35 10.20
CA GLU A 366 -3.56 -44.45 9.29
C GLU A 366 -2.56 -45.44 9.89
N LYS A 367 -1.49 -44.96 10.55
CA LYS A 367 -0.54 -45.84 11.25
C LYS A 367 -1.22 -46.65 12.36
N ILE A 368 -2.09 -46.02 13.15
CA ILE A 368 -2.85 -46.70 14.22
C ILE A 368 -3.80 -47.73 13.62
N LYS A 369 -4.53 -47.41 12.54
CA LYS A 369 -5.41 -48.35 11.85
C LYS A 369 -4.65 -49.57 11.32
N MET A 370 -3.47 -49.37 10.72
CA MET A 370 -2.61 -50.46 10.24
C MET A 370 -2.10 -51.33 11.39
N SER A 371 -1.71 -50.72 12.51
CA SER A 371 -1.30 -51.44 13.72
C SER A 371 -2.45 -52.26 14.32
N TYR A 372 -3.63 -51.65 14.42
CA TYR A 372 -4.84 -52.31 14.91
C TYR A 372 -5.20 -53.52 14.04
N ALA A 373 -5.21 -53.37 12.70
CA ALA A 373 -5.47 -54.47 11.78
C ALA A 373 -4.47 -55.62 11.96
N SER A 374 -3.18 -55.31 12.16
CA SER A 374 -2.16 -56.33 12.43
C SER A 374 -2.39 -57.09 13.74
N ILE A 375 -2.79 -56.39 14.80
CA ILE A 375 -3.13 -57.01 16.09
C ILE A 375 -4.38 -57.87 15.95
N GLU A 376 -5.40 -57.38 15.25
CA GLU A 376 -6.64 -58.11 15.01
C GLU A 376 -6.38 -59.42 14.24
N ASP A 377 -5.51 -59.38 13.22
CA ASP A 377 -5.09 -60.57 12.49
C ASP A 377 -4.31 -61.56 13.36
N LYS A 378 -3.42 -61.07 14.24
CA LYS A 378 -2.74 -61.92 15.23
C LYS A 378 -3.74 -62.60 16.17
N ILE A 379 -4.74 -61.88 16.65
CA ILE A 379 -5.80 -62.43 17.50
C ILE A 379 -6.59 -63.50 16.73
N LYS A 380 -6.96 -63.24 15.46
CA LYS A 380 -7.65 -64.23 14.61
C LYS A 380 -6.80 -65.48 14.39
N SER A 381 -5.50 -65.34 14.14
CA SER A 381 -4.60 -66.50 13.98
C SER A 381 -4.44 -67.28 15.28
N SER A 382 -4.27 -66.61 16.43
CA SER A 382 -4.16 -67.28 17.73
C SER A 382 -5.46 -67.99 18.11
N ARG A 383 -6.63 -67.39 17.86
CA ARG A 383 -7.92 -68.05 18.08
C ARG A 383 -8.07 -69.30 17.22
N LYS A 384 -7.62 -69.26 15.96
CA LYS A 384 -7.61 -70.43 15.07
C LYS A 384 -6.69 -71.53 15.61
N GLN A 385 -5.50 -71.17 16.08
CA GLN A 385 -4.56 -72.12 16.68
C GLN A 385 -5.14 -72.78 17.93
N VAL A 386 -5.69 -71.99 18.86
CA VAL A 386 -6.33 -72.52 20.08
C VAL A 386 -7.49 -73.46 19.75
N LYS A 387 -8.27 -73.16 18.71
CA LYS A 387 -9.34 -74.06 18.25
C LYS A 387 -8.76 -75.37 17.72
N GLN A 388 -7.70 -75.32 16.93
CA GLN A 388 -7.01 -76.50 16.40
C GLN A 388 -6.39 -77.34 17.52
N ASP A 389 -5.72 -76.70 18.50
CA ASP A 389 -5.14 -77.37 19.67
C ASP A 389 -6.22 -78.02 20.54
N LYS A 390 -7.39 -77.40 20.64
CA LYS A 390 -8.55 -77.98 21.34
C LYS A 390 -9.08 -79.22 20.60
N GLU A 391 -9.17 -79.16 19.27
CA GLU A 391 -9.60 -80.29 18.45
C GLU A 391 -8.60 -81.46 18.52
N THR A 392 -7.29 -81.18 18.50
CA THR A 392 -6.25 -82.21 18.66
C THR A 392 -6.25 -82.80 20.07
N ALA A 393 -6.42 -81.99 21.11
CA ALA A 393 -6.54 -82.48 22.49
C ALA A 393 -7.77 -83.40 22.67
N LEU A 394 -8.93 -83.04 22.10
CA LEU A 394 -10.11 -83.89 22.13
C LEU A 394 -9.89 -85.22 21.39
N ALA A 395 -9.25 -85.19 20.22
CA ALA A 395 -8.90 -86.41 19.48
C ALA A 395 -7.91 -87.30 20.25
N GLN A 396 -6.95 -86.70 20.96
CA GLN A 396 -6.02 -87.41 21.84
C GLN A 396 -6.75 -88.04 23.04
N ASP A 397 -7.67 -87.32 23.67
CA ASP A 397 -8.48 -87.84 24.78
C ASP A 397 -9.36 -89.01 24.33
N GLU A 398 -9.97 -88.96 23.14
CA GLU A 398 -10.71 -90.07 22.54
C GLU A 398 -9.82 -91.29 22.28
N LEU A 399 -8.60 -91.08 21.76
CA LEU A 399 -7.62 -92.16 21.58
C LEU A 399 -7.23 -92.78 22.92
N ILE A 400 -7.01 -91.97 23.96
CA ILE A 400 -6.69 -92.46 25.31
C ILE A 400 -7.86 -93.25 25.89
N LEU A 401 -9.10 -92.78 25.74
CA LEU A 401 -10.31 -93.49 26.19
C LEU A 401 -10.46 -94.83 25.46
N SER A 402 -10.32 -94.84 24.14
CA SER A 402 -10.32 -96.07 23.32
C SER A 402 -9.25 -97.06 23.80
N ALA A 403 -8.02 -96.58 24.01
CA ALA A 403 -6.93 -97.42 24.49
C ALA A 403 -7.21 -97.98 25.90
N ARG A 404 -7.75 -97.17 26.82
CA ARG A 404 -8.14 -97.62 28.18
C ARG A 404 -9.20 -98.73 28.14
N VAL A 405 -10.23 -98.58 27.30
CA VAL A 405 -11.28 -99.61 27.13
C VAL A 405 -10.71 -100.90 26.56
N GLU A 406 -9.81 -100.81 25.57
CA GLU A 406 -9.17 -101.98 24.97
C GLU A 406 -8.18 -102.65 25.93
N ILE A 407 -7.41 -101.89 26.71
CA ILE A 407 -6.56 -102.41 27.80
C ILE A 407 -7.41 -103.13 28.86
N TYR A 408 -8.54 -102.54 29.27
CA TYR A 408 -9.46 -103.18 30.23
C TYR A 408 -9.96 -104.53 29.70
N LYS A 409 -10.35 -104.60 28.41
CA LYS A 409 -10.74 -105.86 27.75
C LYS A 409 -9.60 -106.90 27.75
N ILE A 410 -8.38 -106.50 27.42
CA ILE A 410 -7.21 -107.40 27.42
C ILE A 410 -6.90 -107.90 28.85
N SER A 411 -7.01 -107.03 29.86
CA SER A 411 -6.73 -107.35 31.26
C SER A 411 -7.71 -108.37 31.87
N SER A 412 -8.90 -108.53 31.28
CA SER A 412 -9.91 -109.52 31.70
C SER A 412 -9.66 -110.96 31.20
N SER A 413 -8.62 -111.18 30.39
CA SER A 413 -8.26 -112.50 29.83
C SER A 413 -7.40 -113.32 30.78
N THR A 414 -7.70 -114.61 31.00
CA THR A 414 -7.13 -115.45 32.09
C THR A 414 -5.73 -116.06 31.82
N ALA A 415 -5.01 -115.63 30.78
CA ALA A 415 -3.70 -116.19 30.42
C ALA A 415 -2.59 -115.12 30.27
N PRO A 416 -1.55 -115.10 31.12
CA PRO A 416 -0.58 -114.01 31.19
C PRO A 416 0.33 -113.87 29.95
N GLU A 417 0.69 -114.95 29.27
CA GLU A 417 1.46 -114.87 28.02
C GLU A 417 0.65 -114.28 26.85
N LYS A 418 -0.65 -114.60 26.78
CA LYS A 418 -1.55 -114.06 25.75
C LYS A 418 -1.85 -112.57 25.98
N GLN A 419 -1.92 -112.14 27.24
CA GLN A 419 -2.03 -110.71 27.59
C GLN A 419 -0.80 -109.93 27.11
N LYS A 420 0.42 -110.43 27.34
CA LYS A 420 1.66 -109.75 26.93
C LYS A 420 1.75 -109.57 25.41
N ILE A 421 1.35 -110.58 24.63
CA ILE A 421 1.31 -110.51 23.17
C ILE A 421 0.20 -109.56 22.69
N ALA A 422 -1.00 -109.63 23.29
CA ALA A 422 -2.11 -108.74 22.95
C ALA A 422 -1.80 -107.26 23.27
N LEU A 423 -1.14 -106.99 24.40
CA LEU A 423 -0.72 -105.63 24.79
C LEU A 423 0.37 -105.10 23.87
N LYS A 424 1.33 -105.94 23.46
CA LYS A 424 2.37 -105.58 22.49
C LYS A 424 1.78 -105.24 21.11
N ASN A 425 0.78 -106.01 20.66
CA ASN A 425 0.08 -105.75 19.41
C ASN A 425 -0.81 -104.50 19.47
N LEU A 426 -1.44 -104.22 20.61
CA LEU A 426 -2.20 -102.98 20.84
C LEU A 426 -1.30 -101.75 20.82
N LEU A 427 -0.17 -101.80 21.53
CA LEU A 427 0.82 -100.73 21.54
C LEU A 427 1.39 -100.51 20.13
N HIS A 428 1.72 -101.57 19.39
CA HIS A 428 2.15 -101.41 18.00
C HIS A 428 1.05 -100.90 17.07
N SER A 429 -0.21 -101.33 17.16
CA SER A 429 -1.25 -100.87 16.23
C SER A 429 -1.71 -99.42 16.48
N LYS A 430 -1.70 -98.98 17.75
CA LYS A 430 -2.11 -97.61 18.12
C LYS A 430 -0.95 -96.61 18.07
N LEU A 431 0.29 -97.03 18.36
CA LEU A 431 1.48 -96.15 18.27
C LEU A 431 2.14 -96.18 16.87
N ALA A 432 2.06 -97.27 16.09
CA ALA A 432 2.57 -97.26 14.70
C ALA A 432 1.66 -96.48 13.72
N ASN A 433 0.51 -95.97 14.19
CA ASN A 433 -0.27 -94.95 13.48
C ASN A 433 0.35 -93.53 13.60
N GLU A 434 1.66 -93.44 13.83
CA GLU A 434 2.51 -92.25 13.67
C GLU A 434 2.59 -91.70 12.22
N ASN A 435 1.72 -92.15 11.30
CA ASN A 435 1.51 -91.44 10.03
C ASN A 435 0.81 -90.08 10.19
N TYR A 436 0.43 -89.68 11.41
CA TYR A 436 -0.06 -88.33 11.69
C TYR A 436 0.98 -87.22 11.52
N LEU A 437 2.29 -87.53 11.45
CA LEU A 437 3.34 -86.52 11.24
C LEU A 437 3.76 -86.36 9.77
N ALA A 438 3.58 -87.37 8.92
CA ALA A 438 4.09 -87.34 7.55
C ALA A 438 3.22 -86.50 6.59
N ASP A 439 1.90 -86.57 6.73
CA ASP A 439 0.97 -85.79 5.88
C ASP A 439 0.91 -84.32 6.30
N ASP A 440 1.04 -84.01 7.59
CA ASP A 440 1.00 -82.62 8.08
C ASP A 440 2.29 -81.86 7.71
N VAL A 441 3.46 -82.50 7.81
CA VAL A 441 4.73 -81.92 7.37
C VAL A 441 4.77 -81.73 5.85
N ASN A 442 4.26 -82.68 5.06
CA ASN A 442 4.18 -82.53 3.61
C ASN A 442 3.18 -81.46 3.18
N SER A 443 2.03 -81.34 3.86
CA SER A 443 1.03 -80.32 3.55
C SER A 443 1.51 -78.91 3.92
N GLU A 444 2.21 -78.76 5.05
CA GLU A 444 2.78 -77.49 5.49
C GLU A 444 3.99 -77.09 4.63
N LEU A 445 4.83 -78.03 4.18
CA LEU A 445 5.87 -77.77 3.18
C LEU A 445 5.27 -77.34 1.84
N LEU A 446 4.16 -77.93 1.40
CA LEU A 446 3.45 -77.51 0.18
C LEU A 446 2.90 -76.10 0.33
N ARG A 447 2.33 -75.78 1.49
CA ARG A 447 1.77 -74.46 1.81
C ARG A 447 2.86 -73.39 1.88
N GLN A 448 3.98 -73.68 2.53
CA GLN A 448 5.15 -72.80 2.58
C GLN A 448 5.71 -72.56 1.18
N ARG A 449 5.85 -73.61 0.36
CA ARG A 449 6.28 -73.47 -1.04
C ARG A 449 5.34 -72.56 -1.84
N GLN A 450 4.03 -72.74 -1.74
CA GLN A 450 3.04 -71.88 -2.42
C GLN A 450 3.08 -70.43 -1.92
N PHE A 451 3.31 -70.22 -0.62
CA PHE A 451 3.50 -68.90 -0.05
C PHE A 451 4.74 -68.21 -0.62
N TYR A 452 5.88 -68.90 -0.66
CA TYR A 452 7.13 -68.36 -1.23
C TYR A 452 7.01 -68.12 -2.74
N GLU A 453 6.31 -68.97 -3.50
CA GLU A 453 6.03 -68.75 -4.92
C GLU A 453 5.15 -67.51 -5.16
N ARG A 454 4.17 -67.23 -4.27
CA ARG A 454 3.36 -66.01 -4.30
C ARG A 454 4.17 -64.77 -3.94
N CYS A 455 5.05 -64.86 -2.93
CA CYS A 455 5.94 -63.76 -2.57
C CYS A 455 6.93 -63.45 -3.69
N LEU A 456 7.51 -64.47 -4.34
CA LEU A 456 8.39 -64.30 -5.50
C LEU A 456 7.66 -63.66 -6.67
N THR A 457 6.46 -64.12 -7.04
CA THR A 457 5.68 -63.49 -8.12
C THR A 457 5.30 -62.03 -7.80
N HIS A 458 4.98 -61.72 -6.54
CA HIS A 458 4.68 -60.34 -6.12
C HIS A 458 5.92 -59.44 -6.11
N LEU A 459 7.09 -59.98 -5.73
CA LEU A 459 8.38 -59.28 -5.80
C LEU A 459 8.79 -59.05 -7.25
N THR A 460 8.70 -60.06 -8.12
CA THR A 460 8.98 -59.92 -9.55
C THR A 460 8.04 -58.91 -10.22
N ARG A 461 6.75 -58.88 -9.85
CA ARG A 461 5.81 -57.82 -10.26
C ARG A 461 6.20 -56.43 -9.73
N ARG A 462 6.63 -56.31 -8.48
CA ARG A 462 7.09 -55.02 -7.93
C ARG A 462 8.39 -54.55 -8.58
N VAL A 463 9.32 -55.45 -8.88
CA VAL A 463 10.58 -55.15 -9.56
C VAL A 463 10.30 -54.70 -10.99
N SER A 464 9.49 -55.43 -11.75
CA SER A 464 9.08 -55.02 -13.10
C SER A 464 8.25 -53.73 -13.10
N ALA A 465 7.35 -53.51 -12.12
CA ALA A 465 6.63 -52.25 -11.95
C ALA A 465 7.51 -51.09 -11.46
N SER A 466 8.64 -51.36 -10.80
CA SER A 466 9.64 -50.36 -10.41
C SER A 466 10.56 -49.98 -11.58
N GLN A 467 10.85 -50.92 -12.49
CA GLN A 467 11.57 -50.66 -13.74
C GLN A 467 10.72 -49.91 -14.77
N MET A 468 9.38 -49.94 -14.64
CA MET A 468 8.41 -49.29 -15.54
C MET A 468 7.90 -47.91 -15.07
N LYS A 469 8.48 -47.30 -14.03
CA LYS A 469 8.15 -45.95 -13.52
C LYS A 469 9.42 -45.09 -13.52
N LYS A 470 9.59 -43.93 -14.16
CA LYS A 470 8.75 -42.99 -14.93
C LYS A 470 9.70 -42.28 -15.93
N PRO A 471 9.32 -42.01 -17.20
CA PRO A 471 10.07 -41.13 -18.11
C PRO A 471 10.33 -39.75 -17.52
N ALA A 472 9.45 -39.27 -16.64
CA ALA A 472 9.60 -38.02 -15.91
C ALA A 472 10.77 -38.01 -14.91
N LEU A 473 11.12 -39.16 -14.31
CA LEU A 473 12.25 -39.22 -13.38
C LEU A 473 13.59 -39.10 -14.12
N TYR A 474 13.70 -39.76 -15.28
CA TYR A 474 14.88 -39.62 -16.15
C TYR A 474 15.04 -38.20 -16.69
N LYS A 475 13.94 -37.56 -17.10
CA LYS A 475 13.96 -36.13 -17.48
C LYS A 475 14.42 -35.23 -16.33
N LEU A 476 13.96 -35.49 -15.11
CA LEU A 476 14.31 -34.70 -13.93
C LEU A 476 15.77 -34.94 -13.50
N ILE A 477 16.30 -36.15 -13.69
CA ILE A 477 17.72 -36.47 -13.49
C ILE A 477 18.60 -35.79 -14.56
N GLU A 478 18.21 -35.83 -15.84
CA GLU A 478 18.92 -35.12 -16.92
C GLU A 478 18.91 -33.60 -16.71
N GLU A 479 17.79 -33.05 -16.27
CA GLU A 479 17.64 -31.64 -15.95
C GLU A 479 18.51 -31.25 -14.74
N ASN A 480 18.53 -32.07 -13.69
CA ASN A 480 19.43 -31.87 -12.54
C ASN A 480 20.91 -31.97 -12.94
N GLU A 481 21.29 -32.92 -13.80
CA GLU A 481 22.67 -33.00 -14.31
C GLU A 481 23.06 -31.76 -15.10
N ARG A 482 22.13 -31.21 -15.90
CA ARG A 482 22.35 -29.98 -16.65
C ARG A 482 22.51 -28.78 -15.71
N LEU A 483 21.63 -28.65 -14.72
CA LEU A 483 21.68 -27.58 -13.71
C LEU A 483 22.98 -27.63 -12.90
N VAL A 484 23.45 -28.82 -12.52
CA VAL A 484 24.74 -28.98 -11.80
C VAL A 484 25.91 -28.54 -12.66
N LYS A 485 25.92 -28.85 -13.97
CA LYS A 485 26.94 -28.38 -14.91
C LYS A 485 26.92 -26.86 -15.06
N ASP A 486 25.74 -26.25 -15.18
CA ASP A 486 25.61 -24.80 -15.31
C ASP A 486 25.99 -24.07 -14.02
N LEU A 487 25.63 -24.61 -12.84
CA LEU A 487 26.08 -24.11 -11.54
C LEU A 487 27.61 -24.16 -11.40
N SER A 488 28.24 -25.20 -11.93
CA SER A 488 29.69 -25.37 -11.86
C SER A 488 30.40 -24.34 -12.74
N LYS A 489 29.89 -24.08 -13.95
CA LYS A 489 30.36 -22.99 -14.82
C LYS A 489 30.21 -21.62 -14.18
N LEU A 490 29.04 -21.33 -13.60
CA LEU A 490 28.80 -20.05 -12.92
C LEU A 490 29.73 -19.85 -11.71
N LYS A 491 30.07 -20.92 -10.98
CA LYS A 491 31.07 -20.86 -9.91
C LYS A 491 32.47 -20.55 -10.46
N GLU A 492 32.88 -21.14 -11.58
CA GLU A 492 34.15 -20.84 -12.23
C GLU A 492 34.19 -19.38 -12.75
N GLU A 493 33.09 -18.90 -13.34
CA GLU A 493 32.95 -17.50 -13.78
C GLU A 493 32.99 -16.52 -12.60
N ALA A 494 32.31 -16.83 -11.50
CA ALA A 494 32.34 -16.02 -10.29
C ALA A 494 33.76 -15.95 -9.70
N GLU A 495 34.48 -17.08 -9.68
CA GLU A 495 35.85 -17.13 -9.17
C GLU A 495 36.82 -16.36 -10.08
N THR A 496 36.70 -16.49 -11.40
CA THR A 496 37.53 -15.71 -12.34
C THR A 496 37.24 -14.22 -12.23
N ASN A 497 35.96 -13.81 -12.12
CA ASN A 497 35.59 -12.41 -11.88
C ASN A 497 36.12 -11.88 -10.55
N ARG A 498 36.11 -12.70 -9.49
CA ARG A 498 36.69 -12.35 -8.19
C ARG A 498 38.19 -12.12 -8.28
N VAL A 499 38.90 -12.97 -9.04
CA VAL A 499 40.34 -12.80 -9.29
C VAL A 499 40.61 -11.50 -10.08
N GLN A 500 39.87 -11.25 -11.17
CA GLN A 500 40.00 -10.03 -11.97
C GLN A 500 39.70 -8.77 -11.16
N TYR A 501 38.66 -8.81 -10.30
CA TYR A 501 38.35 -7.71 -9.39
C TYR A 501 39.50 -7.43 -8.42
N ASN A 502 40.07 -8.49 -7.82
CA ASN A 502 41.21 -8.34 -6.92
C ASN A 502 42.46 -7.80 -7.64
N GLU A 503 42.70 -8.21 -8.88
CA GLU A 503 43.77 -7.67 -9.73
C GLU A 503 43.56 -6.19 -10.06
N LEU A 504 42.34 -5.78 -10.38
CA LEU A 504 41.97 -4.37 -10.60
C LEU A 504 42.13 -3.54 -9.33
N VAL A 505 41.69 -4.04 -8.17
CA VAL A 505 41.85 -3.39 -6.86
C VAL A 505 43.34 -3.22 -6.52
N ASN A 506 44.16 -4.24 -6.79
CA ASN A 506 45.60 -4.17 -6.57
C ASN A 506 46.29 -3.21 -7.53
N SER A 507 45.84 -3.13 -8.79
CA SER A 507 46.33 -2.19 -9.79
C SER A 507 45.99 -0.73 -9.42
N LEU A 508 44.78 -0.50 -8.90
CA LEU A 508 44.34 0.80 -8.35
C LEU A 508 45.13 1.21 -7.10
N ARG A 509 45.54 0.26 -6.26
CA ARG A 509 46.40 0.53 -5.11
C ARG A 509 47.84 0.88 -5.53
N GLN A 510 48.32 0.34 -6.64
CA GLN A 510 49.65 0.66 -7.18
C GLN A 510 49.69 2.00 -7.92
N SER A 511 48.59 2.41 -8.58
CA SER A 511 48.51 3.74 -9.23
C SER A 511 48.38 4.91 -8.25
N LYS A 512 47.92 4.68 -7.01
CA LYS A 512 47.90 5.67 -5.92
C LYS A 512 49.22 5.83 -5.17
N LYS A 513 50.27 5.06 -5.53
CA LYS A 513 51.61 5.12 -4.91
C LYS A 513 52.71 5.71 -5.82
N LYS A 514 52.34 6.21 -7.00
CA LYS A 514 53.16 7.13 -7.80
C LYS A 514 52.53 8.51 -7.73
#